data_AF-A0A1W9WCG0-F1
#
_entry.id   AF-A0A1W9WCG0-F1
#
_cell.length_a   1.000
_cell.length_b   1.000
_cell.length_c   1.000
_cell.angle_alpha   90.00
_cell.angle_beta   90.00
_cell.angle_gamma   90.00
#
_symmetry.space_group_name_H-M   'P 1'
#
loop_
_entity.id
_entity.type
_entity.pdbx_description
1 polymer ?
#
loop_
_entity_poly.entity_id
_entity_poly.type
_entity_poly.pdbx_seq_one_letter_code
_entity_poly.pdbx_strand_id
1 'polypeptide(L)'
;MLNISHAPILANISQEGYLQFSAEQLHQLGLQKGDNIVLSVITPGQVMVQKIQRTLPPSKEALNHLIRQAFHSEGYHSREQIVDLMRQVRREIASEAS
;
A
#
# COMPACT_ATOMS: atom_id res chain seq x y z
N MET A 1 -6.80 -12.73 1.54
CA MET A 1 -7.21 -12.31 2.89
C MET A 1 -6.16 -11.36 3.43
N LEU A 2 -6.55 -10.16 3.86
CA LEU A 2 -5.68 -9.25 4.62
C LEU A 2 -5.51 -9.85 6.02
N ASN A 3 -4.28 -10.22 6.38
CA ASN A 3 -4.02 -10.74 7.73
C ASN A 3 -3.87 -9.52 8.66
N ILE A 4 -4.94 -9.23 9.39
CA ILE A 4 -4.98 -8.12 10.33
C ILE A 4 -4.17 -8.53 11.55
N SER A 5 -3.11 -7.77 11.84
CA SER A 5 -2.24 -8.08 12.98
C SER A 5 -2.62 -7.33 14.25
N HIS A 6 -3.26 -6.16 14.10
CA HIS A 6 -3.61 -5.27 15.20
C HIS A 6 -4.98 -4.64 14.93
N ALA A 7 -5.69 -4.27 15.99
CA ALA A 7 -6.96 -3.58 15.90
C ALA A 7 -6.79 -2.26 15.13
N PRO A 8 -7.75 -1.87 14.28
CA PRO A 8 -7.72 -0.59 13.61
C PRO A 8 -7.84 0.55 14.63
N ILE A 9 -7.12 1.64 14.40
CA ILE A 9 -7.08 2.81 15.31
C ILE A 9 -7.51 4.07 14.56
N LEU A 10 -8.26 4.94 15.23
CA LEU A 10 -8.58 6.26 14.72
C LEU A 10 -7.45 7.25 14.99
N ALA A 11 -6.98 7.92 13.94
CA ALA A 11 -5.99 8.99 14.01
C ALA A 11 -6.57 10.27 13.41
N ASN A 12 -6.16 11.40 13.94
CA ASN A 12 -6.48 12.70 13.36
C ASN A 12 -5.41 13.12 12.36
N ILE A 13 -5.79 13.92 11.39
CA ILE A 13 -4.87 14.57 10.46
C ILE A 13 -4.61 15.99 10.97
N SER A 14 -3.34 16.35 11.15
CA SER A 14 -2.94 17.70 11.53
C SER A 14 -3.21 18.71 10.40
N GLN A 15 -3.13 20.00 10.69
CA GLN A 15 -3.30 21.04 9.66
C GLN A 15 -2.23 20.97 8.57
N GLU A 16 -1.05 20.44 8.90
CA GLU A 16 0.05 20.19 7.97
C GLU A 16 -0.06 18.85 7.22
N GLY A 17 -1.14 18.09 7.45
CA GLY A 17 -1.41 16.83 6.74
C GLY A 17 -0.77 15.58 7.37
N TYR A 18 -0.23 15.67 8.59
CA TYR A 18 0.39 14.52 9.26
C TYR A 18 -0.61 13.72 10.10
N LEU A 19 -0.41 12.40 10.18
CA LEU A 19 -1.16 11.57 11.13
C LEU A 19 -0.69 11.84 12.54
N GLN A 20 -1.63 12.21 13.40
CA GLN A 20 -1.40 12.40 14.82
C GLN A 20 -1.81 11.13 15.57
N PHE A 21 -0.84 10.53 16.23
CA PHE A 21 -1.03 9.39 17.11
C PHE A 21 -0.64 9.74 18.54
N SER A 22 -1.38 9.25 19.51
CA SER A 22 -0.91 9.19 20.90
C SER A 22 0.14 8.08 21.06
N ALA A 23 0.93 8.15 22.14
CA ALA A 23 1.89 7.11 22.47
C ALA A 23 1.22 5.73 22.65
N GLU A 24 0.02 5.70 23.21
CA GLU A 24 -0.78 4.48 23.37
C GLU A 24 -1.21 3.91 22.01
N GLN A 25 -1.64 4.75 21.08
CA GLN A 25 -2.04 4.34 19.73
C GLN A 25 -0.86 3.78 18.93
N LEU A 26 0.31 4.40 19.04
CA LEU A 26 1.55 3.87 18.44
C LEU A 26 1.92 2.50 19.03
N HIS A 27 1.77 2.35 20.35
CA HIS A 27 2.03 1.09 21.02
C HIS A 27 1.06 -0.01 20.57
N GLN A 28 -0.23 0.31 20.44
CA GLN A 28 -1.28 -0.61 19.99
C GLN A 28 -1.13 -1.01 18.51
N LEU A 29 -0.68 -0.11 17.63
CA LEU A 29 -0.40 -0.46 16.23
C LEU A 29 0.92 -1.23 16.07
N GLY A 30 1.84 -1.11 17.03
CA GLY A 30 3.15 -1.74 16.98
C GLY A 30 3.90 -1.43 15.69
N LEU A 31 3.81 -0.19 15.18
CA LEU A 31 4.41 0.20 13.90
C LEU A 31 5.94 0.23 14.02
N GLN A 32 6.58 -0.36 13.01
CA GLN A 32 8.00 -0.31 12.76
C GLN A 32 8.22 0.30 11.38
N LYS A 33 9.42 0.86 11.17
CA LYS A 33 9.81 1.39 9.85
C LYS A 33 9.72 0.26 8.81
N GLY A 34 9.00 0.49 7.72
CA GLY A 34 8.79 -0.49 6.65
C GLY A 34 7.52 -1.34 6.79
N ASP A 35 6.75 -1.16 7.86
CA ASP A 35 5.42 -1.75 7.97
C ASP A 35 4.45 -1.18 6.93
N ASN A 36 3.49 -2.01 6.55
CA ASN A 36 2.42 -1.63 5.64
C ASN A 36 1.18 -1.27 6.46
N ILE A 37 0.58 -0.13 6.14
CA ILE A 37 -0.65 0.33 6.78
C ILE A 37 -1.71 0.62 5.71
N VAL A 38 -2.96 0.40 6.07
CA VAL A 38 -4.12 0.85 5.32
C VAL A 38 -4.70 2.06 6.02
N LEU A 39 -5.02 3.10 5.25
CA LEU A 39 -5.69 4.30 5.71
C LEU A 39 -7.08 4.36 5.11
N SER A 40 -8.10 4.59 5.93
CA SER A 40 -9.48 4.79 5.49
C SER A 40 -10.02 6.08 6.07
N VAL A 41 -10.44 7.01 5.22
CA VAL A 41 -11.03 8.27 5.66
C VAL A 41 -12.41 7.97 6.25
N ILE A 42 -12.62 8.38 7.51
CA ILE A 42 -13.90 8.22 8.19
C ILE A 42 -14.69 9.53 8.10
N THR A 43 -14.05 10.64 8.44
CA THR A 43 -14.58 12.00 8.30
C THR A 43 -13.46 12.96 7.92
N PRO A 44 -13.75 14.19 7.46
CA PRO A 44 -12.71 15.19 7.21
C PRO A 44 -11.83 15.40 8.45
N GLY A 45 -10.53 15.18 8.30
CA GLY A 45 -9.56 15.29 9.40
C GLY A 45 -9.43 14.05 10.29
N GLN A 46 -10.17 12.96 10.03
CA GLN A 46 -10.08 11.72 10.79
C GLN A 46 -9.98 10.49 9.88
N VAL A 47 -8.98 9.65 10.16
CA VAL A 47 -8.73 8.41 9.43
C VAL A 47 -8.64 7.22 10.37
N MET A 48 -9.08 6.07 9.89
CA MET A 48 -8.81 4.78 10.49
C MET A 48 -7.51 4.22 9.90
N VAL A 49 -6.59 3.83 10.76
CA VAL A 49 -5.27 3.31 10.45
C VAL A 49 -5.23 1.85 10.88
N GLN A 50 -4.80 0.97 9.98
CA GLN A 50 -4.68 -0.45 10.28
C GLN A 50 -3.35 -1.00 9.78
N LYS A 51 -2.56 -1.59 10.69
CA LYS A 51 -1.35 -2.33 10.31
C LYS A 51 -1.72 -3.64 9.65
N ILE A 52 -1.25 -3.83 8.42
CA ILE A 52 -1.41 -5.07 7.68
C ILE A 52 -0.08 -5.82 7.66
N GLN A 53 -0.11 -7.10 8.02
CA GLN A 53 1.03 -7.97 7.70
C GLN A 53 1.03 -8.14 6.18
N ARG A 54 2.20 -7.99 5.55
CA ARG A 54 2.39 -8.24 4.11
C ARG A 54 1.50 -9.39 3.67
N THR A 55 0.48 -9.10 2.87
CA THR A 55 -0.18 -10.11 2.07
C THR A 55 0.90 -10.77 1.23
N LEU A 56 0.83 -12.10 1.11
CA LEU A 56 1.60 -12.85 0.12
C LEU A 56 1.70 -12.05 -1.18
N PRO A 57 2.83 -12.15 -1.91
CA PRO A 57 2.92 -11.58 -3.25
C PRO A 57 1.61 -11.92 -3.99
N PRO A 58 0.96 -10.95 -4.65
CA PRO A 58 -0.33 -11.16 -5.26
C PRO A 58 -0.28 -12.46 -6.06
N SER A 59 -1.28 -13.33 -5.88
CA SER A 59 -1.34 -14.56 -6.66
C SER A 59 -1.27 -14.19 -8.14
N LYS A 60 -0.76 -15.10 -8.97
CA LYS A 60 -0.63 -14.86 -10.40
C LYS A 60 -1.94 -14.36 -11.02
N GLU A 61 -3.10 -14.81 -10.51
CA GLU A 61 -4.42 -14.30 -10.89
C GLU A 61 -4.67 -12.85 -10.46
N ALA A 62 -4.35 -12.47 -9.22
CA ALA A 62 -4.53 -11.11 -8.72
C ALA A 62 -3.60 -10.11 -9.44
N LEU A 63 -2.36 -10.52 -9.72
CA LEU A 63 -1.42 -9.76 -10.54
C LEU A 63 -1.96 -9.59 -11.96
N ASN A 64 -2.47 -10.65 -12.58
CA ASN A 64 -3.12 -10.57 -13.89
C ASN A 64 -4.37 -9.68 -13.89
N HIS A 65 -5.15 -9.66 -12.80
CA HIS A 65 -6.35 -8.83 -12.70
C HIS A 65 -6.00 -7.35 -12.54
N LEU A 66 -5.00 -7.02 -11.71
CA LEU A 66 -4.48 -5.66 -11.56
C LEU A 66 -3.84 -5.16 -12.84
N ILE A 67 -3.06 -6.02 -13.50
CA ILE A 67 -2.48 -5.75 -14.80
C ILE A 67 -3.59 -5.51 -15.85
N ARG A 68 -4.68 -6.29 -15.85
CA ARG A 68 -5.85 -6.06 -16.72
C ARG A 68 -6.63 -4.79 -16.39
N GLN A 69 -6.77 -4.42 -15.13
CA GLN A 69 -7.37 -3.15 -14.74
C GLN A 69 -6.51 -1.97 -15.17
N ALA A 70 -5.20 -2.03 -14.98
CA ALA A 70 -4.25 -1.04 -15.47
C ALA A 70 -4.26 -0.95 -17.01
N PHE A 71 -4.41 -2.09 -17.72
CA PHE A 71 -4.60 -2.11 -19.18
C PHE A 71 -5.86 -1.35 -19.63
N HIS A 72 -6.93 -1.42 -18.84
CA HIS A 72 -8.16 -0.71 -19.17
C HIS A 72 -8.11 0.78 -18.82
N SER A 73 -7.30 1.20 -17.85
CA SER A 73 -7.24 2.59 -17.40
C SER A 73 -6.14 3.43 -18.05
N GLU A 74 -5.02 2.84 -18.53
CA GLU A 74 -3.83 3.62 -18.95
C GLU A 74 -3.33 3.43 -20.39
N GLY A 75 -4.08 2.74 -21.28
CA GLY A 75 -3.78 2.80 -22.72
C GLY A 75 -2.58 1.99 -23.21
N TYR A 76 -2.13 0.99 -22.46
CA TYR A 76 -1.14 0.02 -22.92
C TYR A 76 -1.82 -1.07 -23.74
N HIS A 77 -1.48 -1.17 -25.04
CA HIS A 77 -2.25 -1.95 -26.01
C HIS A 77 -1.51 -3.17 -26.57
N SER A 78 -0.20 -3.33 -26.28
CA SER A 78 0.55 -4.49 -26.76
C SER A 78 1.36 -5.20 -25.68
N ARG A 79 1.52 -6.52 -25.87
CA ARG A 79 2.30 -7.40 -24.99
C ARG A 79 3.76 -6.93 -24.84
N GLU A 80 4.36 -6.34 -25.88
CA GLU A 80 5.73 -5.83 -25.79
C GLU A 80 5.85 -4.65 -24.81
N GLN A 81 4.92 -3.69 -24.86
CA GLN A 81 4.94 -2.51 -23.96
C GLN A 81 4.91 -2.93 -22.48
N ILE A 82 4.22 -4.03 -22.20
CA ILE A 82 4.05 -4.59 -20.86
C ILE A 82 5.33 -5.27 -20.38
N VAL A 83 5.97 -6.02 -21.26
CA VAL A 83 7.25 -6.68 -20.96
C VAL A 83 8.34 -5.64 -20.72
N ASP A 84 8.32 -4.54 -21.47
CA ASP A 84 9.29 -3.46 -21.31
C ASP A 84 9.05 -2.65 -20.03
N LEU A 85 7.80 -2.36 -19.66
CA LEU A 85 7.47 -1.75 -18.37
C LEU A 85 7.93 -2.63 -17.20
N MET A 86 7.65 -3.94 -17.25
CA MET A 86 8.08 -4.89 -16.23
C MET A 86 9.61 -4.99 -16.10
N ARG A 87 10.34 -4.87 -17.22
CA ARG A 87 11.81 -4.81 -17.23
C ARG A 87 12.34 -3.49 -16.67
N GLN A 88 11.64 -2.39 -16.87
CA GLN A 88 12.02 -1.09 -16.33
C GLN A 88 11.83 -1.05 -14.81
N VAL A 89 10.65 -1.46 -14.33
CA VAL A 89 10.35 -1.56 -12.89
C VAL A 89 11.33 -2.49 -12.17
N ARG A 90 11.68 -3.64 -12.76
CA ARG A 90 12.70 -4.53 -12.18
C ARG A 90 14.09 -3.89 -12.07
N ARG A 91 14.46 -3.02 -13.01
CA ARG A 91 15.75 -2.33 -12.98
C ARG A 91 15.78 -1.23 -11.93
N GLU A 92 14.70 -0.47 -11.80
CA GLU A 92 14.56 0.58 -10.77
C GLU A 92 14.63 -0.01 -9.35
N ILE A 93 13.91 -1.11 -9.10
CA ILE A 93 13.96 -1.82 -7.81
C ILE A 93 15.37 -2.34 -7.50
N ALA A 94 16.09 -2.84 -8.52
CA ALA A 94 17.46 -3.34 -8.34
C ALA A 94 18.46 -2.20 -8.08
N SER A 95 18.25 -1.02 -8.66
CA SER A 95 19.09 0.15 -8.42
C SER A 95 18.87 0.80 -7.06
N GLU A 96 17.66 0.69 -6.47
CA GLU A 96 17.37 1.20 -5.12
C GLU A 96 17.89 0.28 -4.00
N ALA A 97 18.25 -0.96 -4.33
CA ALA A 97 18.78 -1.94 -3.39
C ALA A 97 20.33 -1.98 -3.32
N SER A 98 21.01 -1.09 -4.07
CA SER A 98 22.48 -0.91 -4.07
C SER A 98 22.87 0.37 -3.33
#